data_AF-A0A2E7ZXD6-F1
#
_entry.id   AF-A0A2E7ZXD6-F1
#
_cell.length_a   1.000
_cell.length_b   1.000
_cell.length_c   1.000
_cell.angle_alpha   90.00
_cell.angle_beta   90.00
_cell.angle_gamma   90.00
#
_symmetry.space_group_name_H-M   'P 1'
#
loop_
_entity.id
_entity.type
_entity.pdbx_description
1 polymer ?
#
loop_
_entity_poly.entity_id
_entity_poly.type
_entity_poly.pdbx_seq_one_letter_code
_entity_poly.pdbx_strand_id
1 'polypeptide(L)' 'MNKIRKGDLVQVLAGKDKGKTGKVMRLLADGRRVLVEGVN' A
#
# COMPACT_ATOMS: atom_id res chain seq x y z
N MET A 1 -4.27 -15.55 -5.64
CA MET A 1 -3.68 -15.25 -4.32
C MET A 1 -3.50 -13.74 -4.21
N ASN A 2 -4.33 -13.03 -3.45
CA ASN A 2 -4.11 -11.60 -3.21
C ASN A 2 -2.93 -11.46 -2.25
N LYS A 3 -1.79 -10.94 -2.75
CA LYS A 3 -0.54 -10.81 -1.98
C LYS A 3 -0.59 -9.74 -0.89
N ILE A 4 -1.60 -8.88 -0.89
CA ILE A 4 -1.73 -7.74 0.03
C ILE A 4 -3.16 -7.71 0.57
N ARG A 5 -3.30 -7.53 1.88
CA ARG A 5 -4.57 -7.42 2.59
C ARG A 5 -4.66 -6.12 3.39
N LYS A 6 -5.89 -5.73 3.74
CA LYS A 6 -6.12 -4.61 4.65
C LYS A 6 -5.48 -4.93 6.00
N GLY A 7 -4.67 -4.00 6.50
CA GLY A 7 -3.93 -4.14 7.74
C GLY A 7 -2.48 -4.57 7.60
N ASP A 8 -2.05 -4.98 6.40
CA ASP A 8 -0.65 -5.33 6.14
C ASP A 8 0.25 -4.10 6.20
N LEU A 9 1.48 -4.30 6.67
CA LEU A 9 2.55 -3.31 6.60
C LEU A 9 3.32 -3.49 5.29
N VAL A 10 3.42 -2.42 4.51
CA VAL A 10 4.07 -2.41 3.20
C VAL A 10 5.09 -1.29 3.12
N GLN A 11 6.16 -1.50 2.35
CA GLN A 11 7.18 -0.47 2.07
C GLN A 11 7.10 -0.04 0.61
N VAL A 12 7.26 1.26 0.37
CA VAL A 12 7.30 1.83 -0.98
C VAL A 12 8.68 1.59 -1.60
N LEU A 13 8.70 0.89 -2.74
CA LEU A 13 9.94 0.54 -3.44
C LEU A 13 10.41 1.62 -4.42
N ALA A 14 9.50 2.45 -4.94
CA ALA A 14 9.76 3.44 -5.98
C ALA A 14 8.79 4.63 -5.89
N GLY A 15 9.18 5.77 -6.49
CA GLY A 15 8.40 7.01 -6.48
C GLY A 15 8.89 8.02 -5.43
N LYS A 16 8.13 9.10 -5.27
CA LYS A 16 8.46 10.22 -4.36
C LYS A 16 8.59 9.78 -2.90
N ASP A 17 7.84 8.76 -2.51
CA ASP A 17 7.79 8.23 -1.16
C ASP A 17 8.62 6.94 -0.97
N LYS A 18 9.56 6.66 -1.86
CA LYS A 18 10.45 5.50 -1.78
C LYS A 18 11.09 5.40 -0.38
N GLY A 19 11.02 4.21 0.20
CA GLY A 19 11.56 3.89 1.53
C GLY A 19 10.57 4.07 2.67
N LYS A 20 9.45 4.79 2.47
CA LYS A 20 8.41 4.92 3.50
C LYS A 20 7.68 3.60 3.68
N THR A 21 7.33 3.33 4.94
CA THR A 21 6.53 2.19 5.35
C THR A 21 5.17 2.68 5.80
N GLY A 22 4.12 1.95 5.50
CA GLY A 22 2.78 2.31 5.92
C GLY A 22 1.83 1.12 5.95
N LYS A 23 0.70 1.31 6.62
CA LYS A 23 -0.32 0.27 6.78
C LYS A 23 -1.36 0.38 5.67
N VAL A 24 -1.75 -0.76 5.09
CA VAL A 24 -2.78 -0.80 4.07
C VAL A 24 -4.15 -0.50 4.71
N MET A 25 -4.72 0.65 4.36
CA MET A 25 -6.01 1.11 4.84
C MET A 25 -7.16 0.42 4.09
N ARG A 26 -7.05 0.31 2.77
CA ARG A 26 -8.08 -0.28 1.91
C ARG A 26 -7.51 -0.66 0.56
N LEU A 27 -8.06 -1.72 -0.02
CA LEU A 27 -7.84 -2.06 -1.41
C LEU A 27 -8.85 -1.28 -2.26
N LEU A 28 -8.40 -0.81 -3.43
CA LEU A 28 -9.30 -0.21 -4.41
C LEU A 28 -9.93 -1.32 -5.26
N ALA A 29 -11.15 -1.08 -5.74
CA ALA A 29 -11.93 -2.06 -6.48
C ALA A 29 -11.28 -2.50 -7.81
N ASP A 30 -10.34 -1.70 -8.31
CA ASP A 30 -9.53 -2.03 -9.49
C ASP A 30 -8.54 -3.19 -9.27
N GLY A 31 -8.37 -3.63 -8.02
CA GLY A 31 -7.52 -4.76 -7.63
C GLY A 31 -6.03 -4.54 -7.85
N ARG A 32 -5.62 -3.35 -8.31
CA ARG A 32 -4.23 -3.00 -8.64
C ARG A 32 -3.68 -1.90 -7.77
N ARG A 33 -4.54 -1.15 -7.08
CA ARG A 33 -4.15 -0.05 -6.21
C ARG A 33 -4.60 -0.28 -4.78
N VAL A 34 -3.79 0.22 -3.86
CA VAL A 34 -4.05 0.16 -2.43
C VAL A 34 -3.80 1.53 -1.83
N LEU A 35 -4.63 1.90 -0.86
CA LEU A 35 -4.43 3.10 -0.06
C LEU A 35 -3.57 2.73 1.14
N VAL A 36 -2.44 3.40 1.30
CA VAL A 36 -1.49 3.17 2.39
C VAL A 36 -1.46 4.42 3.27
N GLU A 37 -1.57 4.23 4.58
CA GLU A 37 -1.52 5.33 5.54
C GLU A 37 -0.15 6.02 5.51
N GLY A 38 -0.14 7.36 5.40
CA GLY A 38 1.08 8.16 5.39
C GLY A 38 1.84 8.23 4.06
N VAL A 39 1.29 7.64 2.98
CA VAL A 39 1.90 7.59 1.64
C VAL A 39 0.86 8.01 0.59
N ASN A 40 1.17 8.99 -0.25
CA ASN A 40 0.36 9.38 -1.41
C ASN A 40 1.23 9.98 -2.53
#